data_AF-A0A1H0KP86-F1
#
_entry.id   AF-A0A1H0KP86-F1
#
_cell.length_a   1.000
_cell.length_b   1.000
_cell.length_c   1.000
_cell.angle_alpha   90.00
_cell.angle_beta   90.00
_cell.angle_gamma   90.00
#
_symmetry.space_group_name_H-M   'P 1'
#
loop_
_entity.id
_entity.type
_entity.pdbx_description
1 polymer ?
#
loop_
_entity_poly.entity_id
_entity_poly.type
_entity_poly.pdbx_seq_one_letter_code
_entity_poly.pdbx_strand_id
1 'polypeptide(L)'
;MQDLQQPATVLSEIARVLRPGAPMVIGFSNRCFPTKAVAIWNALDGAGHAHRVGVYPRRAGFARLEGRILKPEARSSDPMKAVIGWTAAP
;
A
#
# COMPACT_ATOMS: atom_id res chain seq x y z
N MET A 1 7.25 -10.68 16.80
CA MET A 1 6.37 -9.82 15.98
C MET A 1 7.22 -9.30 14.84
N GLN A 2 6.86 -9.62 13.59
CA GLN A 2 7.67 -9.33 12.40
C GLN A 2 7.04 -8.15 11.66
N ASP A 3 7.63 -6.97 11.79
CA ASP A 3 7.21 -5.75 11.09
C ASP A 3 8.12 -5.51 9.87
N LEU A 4 7.55 -5.00 8.77
CA LEU A 4 8.30 -4.68 7.56
C LEU A 4 9.06 -3.36 7.75
N GLN A 5 10.34 -3.45 8.11
CA GLN A 5 11.15 -2.28 8.47
C GLN A 5 11.61 -1.44 7.26
N GLN A 6 11.76 -2.07 6.09
CA GLN A 6 12.26 -1.43 4.86
C GLN A 6 11.33 -1.72 3.67
N PRO A 7 10.11 -1.16 3.66
CA PRO A 7 9.11 -1.48 2.65
C PRO A 7 9.56 -1.15 1.23
N ALA A 8 10.25 -0.04 0.99
CA ALA A 8 10.72 0.30 -0.35
C ALA A 8 11.70 -0.74 -0.93
N THR A 9 12.68 -1.19 -0.12
CA THR A 9 13.67 -2.21 -0.52
C THR A 9 13.02 -3.55 -0.81
N VAL A 10 12.06 -3.97 0.01
CA VAL A 10 11.34 -5.23 -0.24
C VAL A 10 10.48 -5.13 -1.51
N LEU A 11 9.83 -4.00 -1.72
CA LEU A 11 9.03 -3.78 -2.93
C LEU A 11 9.89 -3.69 -4.20
N SER A 12 11.14 -3.21 -4.13
CA SER A 12 12.04 -3.23 -5.29
C SER A 12 12.49 -4.65 -5.64
N GLU A 13 12.71 -5.51 -4.65
CA GLU A 13 12.97 -6.93 -4.91
C GLU A 13 11.76 -7.64 -5.53
N ILE A 14 10.54 -7.27 -5.11
CA ILE A 14 9.32 -7.75 -5.75
C ILE A 14 9.27 -7.28 -7.22
N ALA A 15 9.53 -6.01 -7.48
CA ALA A 15 9.57 -5.48 -8.86
C ALA A 15 10.60 -6.23 -9.73
N ARG A 16 11.76 -6.59 -9.17
CA ARG A 16 12.82 -7.32 -9.88
C ARG A 16 12.39 -8.70 -10.37
N VAL A 17 11.54 -9.41 -9.62
CA VAL A 17 11.10 -10.78 -9.96
C VAL A 17 9.80 -10.82 -10.77
N LEU A 18 9.09 -9.71 -10.86
CA LEU A 18 7.88 -9.60 -11.66
C LEU A 18 8.21 -9.43 -13.15
N ARG A 19 7.37 -10.02 -14.00
CA ARG A 19 7.43 -9.76 -15.46
C ARG A 19 7.16 -8.27 -15.74
N PRO A 20 7.71 -7.70 -16.83
CA PRO A 20 7.31 -6.37 -17.30
C PRO A 20 5.79 -6.26 -17.46
N GLY A 21 5.22 -5.13 -17.04
CA GLY A 21 3.76 -4.88 -17.02
C GLY A 21 2.96 -5.66 -15.98
N ALA A 22 3.58 -6.49 -15.13
CA ALA A 22 2.85 -7.29 -14.14
C ALA A 22 2.39 -6.44 -12.94
N PRO A 23 1.19 -6.74 -12.38
CA PRO A 23 0.67 -6.04 -11.21
C PRO A 23 1.23 -6.58 -9.90
N MET A 24 1.36 -5.70 -8.92
CA MET A 24 1.54 -5.97 -7.49
C MET A 24 0.40 -5.31 -6.72
N VAL A 25 -0.19 -6.00 -5.74
CA VAL A 25 -1.31 -5.49 -4.95
C VAL A 25 -0.94 -5.45 -3.46
N ILE A 26 -1.08 -4.28 -2.83
CA ILE A 26 -0.91 -4.09 -1.39
C ILE A 26 -2.28 -3.79 -0.77
N GLY A 27 -2.84 -4.76 -0.04
CA GLY A 27 -4.07 -4.58 0.73
C GLY A 27 -3.80 -4.10 2.15
N PHE A 28 -4.61 -3.17 2.64
CA PHE A 28 -4.50 -2.64 4.00
C PHE A 28 -5.86 -2.23 4.58
N SER A 29 -5.94 -2.22 5.91
CA SER A 29 -7.10 -1.79 6.69
C SER A 29 -6.68 -0.93 7.88
N ASN A 30 -7.64 -0.45 8.68
CA ASN A 30 -7.36 0.35 9.86
C ASN A 30 -7.16 -0.51 11.13
N ARG A 31 -7.11 -1.84 11.00
CA ARG A 31 -6.66 -2.74 12.08
C ARG A 31 -5.15 -2.68 12.20
N CYS A 32 -4.68 -1.67 12.92
CA CYS A 32 -3.29 -1.51 13.30
C CYS A 32 -3.13 -1.62 14.82
N PHE A 33 -1.97 -2.10 15.28
CA PHE A 33 -1.61 -2.00 16.69
C PHE A 33 -1.46 -0.50 17.04
N PRO A 34 -2.29 0.09 17.92
CA PRO A 34 -2.34 1.55 18.10
C PRO A 34 -1.02 2.16 18.55
N THR A 35 -0.21 1.40 19.29
CA THR A 35 1.12 1.79 19.77
C THR A 35 2.21 1.72 18.67
N LYS A 36 1.91 1.10 17.53
CA LYS A 36 2.81 0.97 16.37
C LYS A 36 2.31 1.75 15.15
N ALA A 37 1.05 2.17 15.15
CA ALA A 37 0.49 3.01 14.12
C ALA A 37 1.04 4.43 14.28
N VAL A 38 1.79 4.90 13.29
CA VAL A 38 2.30 6.29 13.26
C VAL A 38 1.10 7.23 13.43
N ALA A 39 1.16 8.22 14.32
CA ALA A 39 0.06 9.15 14.60
C ALA A 39 -0.56 9.78 13.34
N ILE A 40 0.25 10.00 12.31
CA ILE A 40 -0.17 10.48 10.99
C ILE A 40 -1.14 9.51 10.28
N TRP A 41 -1.07 8.19 10.51
CA TRP A 41 -2.05 7.23 10.00
C TRP A 41 -3.45 7.50 10.57
N ASN A 42 -3.56 7.79 11.87
CA ASN A 42 -4.85 8.10 12.49
C ASN A 42 -5.41 9.47 12.07
N ALA A 43 -4.55 10.38 11.60
CA ALA A 43 -4.93 11.73 11.16
C ALA A 43 -5.34 11.83 9.69
N LEU A 44 -5.15 10.77 8.89
CA LEU A 44 -5.46 10.76 7.46
C LEU A 44 -6.82 10.12 7.19
N ASP A 45 -7.53 10.67 6.20
CA ASP A 45 -8.71 10.04 5.62
C ASP A 45 -8.31 8.90 4.67
N GLY A 46 -9.31 8.22 4.08
CA GLY A 46 -9.03 7.09 3.22
C GLY A 46 -8.21 7.38 1.96
N ALA A 47 -8.30 8.59 1.43
CA ALA A 47 -7.47 9.03 0.31
C ALA A 47 -6.03 9.27 0.77
N GLY A 48 -5.85 9.86 1.96
CA GLY A 48 -4.56 10.04 2.63
C GLY A 48 -3.85 8.72 2.92
N HIS A 49 -4.57 7.68 3.36
CA HIS A 49 -3.99 6.35 3.58
C HIS A 49 -3.48 5.73 2.27
N ALA A 50 -4.30 5.76 1.21
CA ALA A 50 -3.90 5.23 -0.10
C ALA A 50 -2.71 6.01 -0.69
N HIS A 51 -2.68 7.33 -0.53
CA HIS A 51 -1.55 8.14 -0.94
C HIS A 51 -0.26 7.72 -0.23
N ARG A 52 -0.32 7.54 1.10
CA ARG A 52 0.82 7.16 1.94
C ARG A 52 1.35 5.77 1.60
N VAL A 53 0.46 4.78 1.44
CA VAL A 53 0.86 3.43 1.01
C VAL A 53 1.45 3.46 -0.39
N GLY A 54 0.93 4.31 -1.29
CA GLY A 54 1.45 4.48 -2.65
C GLY A 54 2.85 5.08 -2.75
N VAL A 55 3.38 5.73 -1.70
CA VAL A 55 4.75 6.27 -1.72
C VAL A 55 5.80 5.15 -1.83
N TYR A 56 5.59 4.02 -1.16
CA TYR A 56 6.55 2.92 -1.15
C TYR A 56 6.74 2.27 -2.54
N PRO A 57 5.68 1.85 -3.26
CA PRO A 57 5.84 1.32 -4.61
C PRO A 57 6.31 2.37 -5.62
N ARG A 58 5.98 3.67 -5.47
CA ARG A 58 6.61 4.72 -6.30
C ARG A 58 8.13 4.71 -6.15
N ARG A 59 8.63 4.68 -4.91
CA ARG A 59 10.06 4.63 -4.62
C ARG A 59 10.73 3.33 -5.07
N ALA A 60 9.97 2.25 -5.14
CA ALA A 60 10.44 0.95 -5.63
C ALA A 60 10.46 0.83 -7.17
N GLY A 61 10.03 1.85 -7.92
CA GLY A 61 10.11 1.87 -9.39
C GLY A 61 8.87 1.34 -10.12
N PHE A 62 7.72 1.21 -9.46
CA PHE A 62 6.46 0.89 -10.15
C PHE A 62 5.99 2.09 -10.99
N ALA A 63 5.78 1.86 -12.28
CA ALA A 63 5.54 2.90 -13.29
C ALA A 63 4.11 3.47 -13.25
N ARG A 64 3.14 2.64 -12.86
CA ARG A 64 1.73 3.05 -12.70
C ARG A 64 1.24 2.63 -11.33
N LEU A 65 0.39 3.46 -10.72
CA LEU A 65 -0.29 3.14 -9.47
C LEU A 65 -1.77 3.48 -9.54
N GLU A 66 -2.57 2.66 -8.86
CA GLU A 66 -4.00 2.86 -8.68
C GLU A 66 -4.41 2.52 -7.25
N GLY A 67 -5.19 3.40 -6.63
CA GLY A 67 -5.85 3.12 -5.35
C GLY A 67 -7.24 2.55 -5.59
N ARG A 68 -7.59 1.47 -4.87
CA ARG A 68 -8.94 0.88 -4.90
C ARG A 68 -9.52 0.77 -3.50
N ILE A 69 -10.81 1.04 -3.39
CA ILE A 69 -11.60 0.78 -2.18
C ILE A 69 -12.21 -0.62 -2.36
N LEU A 70 -11.78 -1.58 -1.54
CA LEU A 70 -12.32 -2.94 -1.53
C LEU A 70 -13.53 -3.06 -0.61
N LYS A 71 -13.49 -2.33 0.51
CA LYS A 71 -14.60 -2.19 1.44
C LYS A 71 -14.69 -0.74 1.90
N PRO A 72 -15.82 -0.05 1.65
CA PRO A 72 -16.00 1.33 2.08
C PRO A 72 -16.03 1.43 3.60
N GLU A 73 -15.78 2.63 4.11
CA GLU A 73 -15.94 2.93 5.53
C GLU A 73 -17.41 2.80 5.91
N ALA A 74 -17.69 1.97 6.91
CA ALA A 74 -19.01 1.79 7.48
C ALA A 74 -18.91 1.81 9.00
N ARG A 75 -19.97 2.29 9.67
CA ARG A 75 -20.00 2.48 11.13
C ARG A 75 -19.65 1.22 11.93
N SER A 76 -19.90 0.04 11.36
CA SER A 76 -19.72 -1.26 12.00
C SER A 76 -18.62 -2.12 11.36
N SER A 77 -17.86 -1.59 10.40
CA SER A 77 -16.82 -2.38 9.72
C SER A 77 -15.55 -1.59 9.47
N ASP A 78 -14.43 -2.27 9.73
CA ASP A 78 -13.10 -1.87 9.28
C ASP A 78 -13.07 -1.74 7.74
N PRO A 79 -12.66 -0.59 7.18
CA PRO A 79 -12.53 -0.42 5.74
C PRO A 79 -11.33 -1.18 5.19
N MET A 80 -11.41 -1.60 3.94
CA MET A 80 -10.31 -2.25 3.26
C MET A 80 -10.01 -1.53 1.96
N LYS A 81 -8.74 -1.20 1.75
CA LYS A 81 -8.25 -0.49 0.58
C LYS A 81 -7.08 -1.26 0.00
N ALA A 82 -6.80 -1.03 -1.27
CA ALA A 82 -5.66 -1.61 -1.95
C ALA A 82 -4.93 -0.55 -2.78
N VAL A 83 -3.61 -0.66 -2.86
CA VAL A 83 -2.81 0.01 -3.88
C VAL A 83 -2.32 -1.04 -4.85
N ILE A 84 -2.59 -0.84 -6.13
CA ILE A 84 -2.11 -1.68 -7.22
C ILE A 84 -1.00 -0.92 -7.93
N GLY A 85 0.16 -1.54 -8.11
CA GLY A 85 1.28 -1.01 -8.88
C GLY A 85 1.66 -1.93 -10.03
N TRP A 86 2.06 -1.36 -11.16
CA TRP A 86 2.54 -2.11 -12.32
C TRP A 86 4.00 -1.81 -12.60
N THR A 87 4.78 -2.86 -12.90
CA THR A 87 6.13 -2.69 -13.45
C THR A 87 6.04 -2.01 -14.83
N ALA A 88 7.13 -1.39 -15.28
CA ALA A 88 7.18 -0.82 -16.62
C ALA A 88 6.82 -1.89 -17.66
N ALA A 89 6.03 -1.51 -18.66
CA ALA A 89 5.87 -2.32 -19.86
C ALA A 89 7.18 -2.27 -20.68
N PRO A 90 7.49 -3.31 -21.48
CA PRO A 90 8.62 -3.30 -22.39
C PRO A 90 8.57 -2.13 -23.37
#